data_AF-A0A7X5SCZ3-F1
#
_entry.id   AF-A0A7X5SCZ3-F1
#
_cell.length_a   1.000
_cell.length_b   1.000
_cell.length_c   1.000
_cell.angle_alpha   90.00
_cell.angle_beta   90.00
_cell.angle_gamma   90.00
#
_symmetry.space_group_name_H-M   'P 1'
#
loop_
_entity.id
_entity.type
_entity.pdbx_description
1 polymer ?
#
loop_
_entity_poly.entity_id
_entity_poly.type
_entity_poly.pdbx_seq_one_letter_code
_entity_poly.pdbx_strand_id
1 'polypeptide(L)' 'MDRAELRRHLERLDAAVPTLRASSPDRRHFWQAFASMAAAIESKAATSEDAQFVGRRAEEIL' A
#
# COMPACT_ATOMS: atom_id res chain seq x y z
N MET A 1 4.02 5.71 -12.67
CA MET A 1 4.55 6.53 -11.56
C MET A 1 6.04 6.30 -11.48
N ASP A 2 6.80 7.36 -11.23
CA ASP A 2 8.20 7.20 -10.87
C ASP A 2 8.34 6.72 -9.40
N ARG A 3 9.55 6.37 -9.00
CA ARG A 3 9.81 5.83 -7.66
C ARG A 3 9.51 6.82 -6.52
N ALA A 4 9.64 8.11 -6.76
CA ALA A 4 9.35 9.15 -5.77
C ALA A 4 7.84 9.33 -5.57
N GLU A 5 7.06 9.22 -6.64
CA GLU A 5 5.60 9.15 -6.57
C GLU A 5 5.12 7.91 -5.83
N LEU A 6 5.64 6.72 -6.16
CA LEU A 6 5.29 5.48 -5.48
C LEU A 6 5.57 5.58 -3.97
N ARG A 7 6.73 6.12 -3.59
CA ARG A 7 7.07 6.36 -2.18
C ARG A 7 6.06 7.27 -1.48
N ARG A 8 5.67 8.40 -2.09
CA ARG A 8 4.65 9.30 -1.52
C ARG A 8 3.30 8.62 -1.37
N HIS A 9 2.92 7.76 -2.30
CA HIS A 9 1.69 6.98 -2.20
C HIS A 9 1.72 5.94 -1.08
N LEU A 10 2.87 5.30 -0.88
CA LEU A 10 3.10 4.36 0.24
C LEU A 10 3.12 5.07 1.59
N GLU A 11 3.74 6.24 1.70
CA GLU A 11 3.71 7.07 2.91
C GLU A 11 2.28 7.49 3.29
N ARG A 12 1.43 7.80 2.30
CA ARG A 12 0.00 8.05 2.54
C ARG A 12 -0.75 6.80 2.95
N LEU A 13 -0.42 5.64 2.37
CA LEU A 13 -1.02 4.36 2.77
C LEU A 13 -0.68 4.04 4.22
N ASP A 14 0.58 4.19 4.62
CA ASP A 14 1.07 4.01 5.99
C ASP A 14 0.32 4.93 6.97
N ALA A 15 0.27 6.23 6.67
CA ALA A 15 -0.47 7.20 7.48
C ALA A 15 -1.99 6.89 7.58
N ALA A 16 -2.56 6.18 6.59
CA ALA A 16 -3.96 5.79 6.58
C ALA A 16 -4.24 4.48 7.35
N VAL A 17 -3.21 3.68 7.70
CA VAL A 17 -3.37 2.39 8.37
C VAL A 17 -4.18 2.49 9.67
N PRO A 18 -3.95 3.47 10.58
CA PRO A 18 -4.73 3.58 11.80
C PRO A 18 -6.23 3.77 11.54
N THR A 19 -6.57 4.67 10.62
CA THR A 19 -7.96 4.92 10.21
C THR A 19 -8.57 3.70 9.53
N LEU A 20 -7.80 3.01 8.69
CA LEU A 20 -8.23 1.80 8.00
C LEU A 20 -8.52 0.66 8.99
N ARG A 21 -7.69 0.52 10.03
CA ARG A 21 -7.91 -0.46 11.10
C ARG A 21 -9.15 -0.11 11.93
N ALA A 22 -9.35 1.16 12.26
CA ALA A 22 -10.50 1.62 13.03
C ALA A 22 -11.84 1.49 12.27
N SER A 23 -11.82 1.61 10.93
CA SER A 23 -13.00 1.48 10.09
C SER A 23 -13.31 0.04 9.63
N SER A 24 -12.37 -0.89 9.85
CA SER A 24 -12.53 -2.28 9.43
C SER A 24 -13.28 -3.11 10.49
N PRO A 25 -14.34 -3.85 10.12
CA PRO A 25 -15.10 -4.69 11.07
C PRO A 25 -14.25 -5.76 11.77
N ASP A 26 -13.26 -6.31 11.05
CA ASP A 26 -12.31 -7.28 11.59
C ASP A 26 -10.97 -7.20 10.83
N ARG A 27 -10.02 -8.03 11.26
CA ARG A 27 -8.68 -8.11 10.64
C ARG A 27 -8.74 -8.50 9.17
N ARG A 28 -9.65 -9.37 8.75
CA ARG A 28 -9.75 -9.82 7.35
C ARG A 28 -10.18 -8.67 6.44
N HIS A 29 -11.14 -7.86 6.87
CA HIS A 29 -11.59 -6.68 6.14
C HIS A 29 -10.47 -5.64 6.03
N PHE A 30 -9.73 -5.42 7.12
CA PHE A 30 -8.54 -4.56 7.10
C PHE A 30 -7.52 -5.05 6.07
N TRP A 31 -7.16 -6.34 6.14
CA TRP A 31 -6.20 -6.94 5.21
C TRP A 31 -6.62 -6.82 3.76
N GLN A 32 -7.90 -7.07 3.46
CA GLN A 32 -8.43 -6.93 2.12
C GLN A 32 -8.36 -5.48 1.62
N ALA A 33 -8.73 -4.51 2.46
CA ALA A 33 -8.70 -3.11 2.07
C ALA A 33 -7.25 -2.61 1.89
N PHE A 34 -6.34 -2.98 2.80
CA PHE A 34 -4.93 -2.65 2.71
C PHE A 34 -4.30 -3.23 1.44
N ALA A 35 -4.49 -4.54 1.20
CA ALA A 35 -3.95 -5.22 0.02
C ALA A 35 -4.49 -4.61 -1.27
N SER A 36 -5.78 -4.23 -1.30
CA SER A 36 -6.38 -3.59 -2.47
C SER A 36 -5.75 -2.23 -2.77
N MET A 37 -5.45 -1.42 -1.73
CA MET A 37 -4.78 -0.14 -1.89
C MET A 37 -3.32 -0.30 -2.31
N ALA A 38 -2.59 -1.25 -1.72
CA ALA A 38 -1.20 -1.56 -2.11
C ALA A 38 -1.13 -2.03 -3.57
N ALA A 39 -2.01 -2.95 -3.99
CA ALA A 39 -2.08 -3.44 -5.36
C ALA A 39 -2.40 -2.32 -6.37
N ALA A 40 -3.25 -1.36 -5.99
CA ALA A 40 -3.55 -0.20 -6.84
C ALA A 40 -2.36 0.79 -6.99
N ILE A 41 -1.43 0.81 -6.03
CA ILE A 41 -0.17 1.55 -6.15
C ILE A 41 0.79 0.76 -7.03
N GLU A 42 0.92 -0.55 -6.79
CA GLU A 42 1.79 -1.47 -7.54
C GLU A 42 1.45 -1.49 -9.03
N SER A 43 0.16 -1.53 -9.37
CA SER A 43 -0.31 -1.54 -10.77
C SER A 43 0.05 -0.26 -11.55
N LYS A 44 0.46 0.82 -10.85
CA LYS A 44 0.87 2.10 -11.46
C LYS A 44 2.38 2.24 -11.56
N ALA A 45 3.14 1.25 -11.08
CA ALA A 45 4.57 1.18 -11.25
C ALA A 45 4.93 1.07 -12.74
N ALA A 46 5.95 1.81 -13.16
CA ALA A 46 6.38 1.80 -14.56
C ALA A 46 7.20 0.56 -14.92
N THR A 47 7.81 -0.09 -13.91
CA THR A 47 8.72 -1.22 -14.08
C THR A 47 8.41 -2.31 -13.06
N SER A 48 8.84 -3.54 -13.37
CA SER A 48 8.75 -4.66 -12.41
C SER A 48 9.61 -4.44 -11.17
N GLU A 49 10.72 -3.70 -11.26
CA GLU A 49 11.54 -3.34 -10.10
C GLU A 49 10.77 -2.41 -9.16
N ASP A 50 10.08 -1.42 -9.72
CA ASP A 50 9.25 -0.50 -8.95
C ASP A 50 8.02 -1.20 -8.34
N ALA A 51 7.43 -2.18 -9.03
CA ALA A 51 6.37 -3.03 -8.47
C ALA A 51 6.89 -3.85 -7.27
N GLN A 52 8.07 -4.48 -7.39
CA GLN A 52 8.71 -5.19 -6.27
C GLN A 52 9.08 -4.25 -5.12
N PHE A 53 9.46 -3.01 -5.41
CA PHE A 53 9.69 -1.98 -4.39
C PHE A 53 8.39 -1.68 -3.62
N VAL A 54 7.25 -1.55 -4.31
CA VAL A 54 5.95 -1.35 -3.67
C VAL A 54 5.57 -2.53 -2.78
N GLY A 55 5.74 -3.77 -3.26
CA GLY A 55 5.46 -4.98 -2.47
C GLY A 55 6.26 -5.03 -1.18
N ARG A 56 7.59 -4.87 -1.25
CA ARG A 56 8.45 -4.84 -0.06
C ARG A 56 8.04 -3.73 0.91
N ARG A 57 7.73 -2.53 0.41
CA ARG A 57 7.39 -1.43 1.29
C ARG A 57 6.00 -1.59 1.93
N ALA A 58 5.06 -2.23 1.24
CA ALA A 58 3.77 -2.59 1.81
C ALA A 58 3.91 -3.62 2.93
N GLU A 59 4.83 -4.59 2.82
CA GLU A 59 5.14 -5.53 3.90
C GLU A 59 5.72 -4.83 5.15
N GLU A 60 6.56 -3.82 4.96
CA GLU A 60 7.17 -3.06 6.07
C GLU A 60 6.21 -2.09 6.80
N ILE A 61 5.03 -1.81 6.22
CA ILE A 61 4.00 -0.96 6.84
C ILE A 61 3.18 -1.72 7.90
N LEU A 62 3.18 -3.06 7.84
CA LEU A 62 2.27 -3.92 8.60
C LEU A 62 2.78 -4.30 9.98
#